data_AF-A0AAV7PPP9-F1
#
_entry.id   AF-A0AAV7PPP9-F1
#
_cell.length_a   1.000
_cell.length_b   1.000
_cell.length_c   1.000
_cell.angle_alpha   90.00
_cell.angle_beta   90.00
_cell.angle_gamma   90.00
#
_symmetry.space_group_name_H-M   'P 1'
#
loop_
_entity.id
_entity.type
_entity.pdbx_description
1 polymer ?
#
loop_
_entity_poly.entity_id
_entity_poly.type
_entity_poly.pdbx_seq_one_letter_code
_entity_poly.pdbx_strand_id
1 'polypeptide(L)'
;MCLVVGRSRHLPIPLEDIKTATADDECLQLVMSAITSVKRHHILHNVACRTVEARLTLSSLHKVRHELAVSLDGCLLRRLRIVVPASLQPQVVELGHSFHQGVVKTKAKE
;
A
#
# COMPACT_ATOMS: atom_id res chain seq x y z
N MET A 1 -0.14 -10.25 -1.23
CA MET A 1 0.45 -9.91 0.08
C MET A 1 0.47 -8.39 0.13
N CYS A 2 -0.22 -7.72 1.07
CA CYS A 2 -0.28 -6.25 1.09
C CYS A 2 0.91 -5.65 1.84
N LEU A 3 1.72 -4.85 1.14
CA LEU A 3 2.84 -4.15 1.73
C LEU A 3 2.36 -2.80 2.30
N VAL A 4 2.79 -2.48 3.53
CA VAL A 4 2.33 -1.28 4.23
C VAL A 4 3.53 -0.56 4.84
N VAL A 5 3.69 0.72 4.53
CA VAL A 5 4.84 1.54 4.98
C VAL A 5 4.45 2.37 6.19
N GLY A 6 5.22 2.24 7.28
CA GLY A 6 5.06 3.04 8.50
C GLY A 6 5.88 4.34 8.48
N ARG A 7 5.49 5.31 9.33
CA ARG A 7 6.01 6.70 9.42
C ARG A 7 7.51 6.87 9.77
N SER A 8 8.37 5.86 9.70
CA SER A 8 9.81 6.06 9.95
C SER A 8 10.67 4.96 9.34
N ARG A 9 11.16 5.28 8.14
CA ARG A 9 12.56 5.25 7.68
C ARG A 9 12.46 5.65 6.21
N HIS A 10 13.09 6.76 5.84
CA HIS A 10 12.99 7.42 4.52
C HIS A 10 13.03 6.39 3.38
N LEU A 11 11.86 5.97 2.89
CA LEU A 11 11.80 5.42 1.54
C LEU A 11 12.00 6.62 0.62
N PRO A 12 12.97 6.59 -0.31
CA PRO A 12 13.16 7.64 -1.31
C PRO A 12 12.04 7.62 -2.36
N ILE A 13 10.82 7.27 -1.97
CA ILE A 13 9.62 7.37 -2.80
C ILE A 13 8.85 8.60 -2.29
N PRO A 14 8.79 9.67 -3.08
CA PRO A 14 8.01 10.85 -2.78
C PRO A 14 6.53 10.50 -2.55
N LEU A 15 5.86 11.28 -1.70
CA LEU A 15 4.45 11.03 -1.41
C LEU A 15 3.58 11.22 -2.67
N GLU A 16 3.94 12.17 -3.54
CA GLU A 16 3.28 12.38 -4.83
C GLU A 16 3.29 11.17 -5.75
N ASP A 17 4.39 10.41 -5.76
CA ASP A 17 4.49 9.18 -6.56
C ASP A 17 3.57 8.10 -5.99
N ILE A 18 3.47 8.01 -4.67
CA ILE A 18 2.54 7.10 -3.99
C ILE A 18 1.09 7.51 -4.30
N LYS A 19 0.76 8.80 -4.28
CA LYS A 19 -0.58 9.29 -4.62
C LYS A 19 -0.95 8.95 -6.06
N THR A 20 -0.05 9.24 -7.01
CA THR A 20 -0.23 8.96 -8.43
C THR A 20 -0.40 7.46 -8.66
N ALA A 21 0.50 6.65 -8.12
CA ALA A 21 0.41 5.20 -8.23
C ALA A 21 -0.84 4.63 -7.53
N THR A 22 -1.31 5.25 -6.45
CA THR A 22 -2.59 4.86 -5.80
C THR A 22 -3.78 5.19 -6.69
N ALA A 23 -3.75 6.33 -7.39
CA ALA A 23 -4.79 6.72 -8.33
C ALA A 23 -4.89 5.74 -9.51
N ASP A 24 -3.75 5.25 -9.98
CA ASP A 24 -3.67 4.29 -11.08
C ASP A 24 -3.91 2.83 -10.66
N ASP A 25 -3.88 2.52 -9.36
CA ASP A 25 -4.11 1.17 -8.83
C ASP A 25 -5.62 0.87 -8.74
N GLU A 26 -6.13 0.17 -9.75
CA GLU A 26 -7.53 -0.25 -9.85
C GLU A 26 -8.01 -0.97 -8.58
N CYS A 27 -7.18 -1.83 -7.97
CA CYS A 27 -7.56 -2.56 -6.77
C CYS A 27 -7.71 -1.64 -5.56
N LEU A 28 -6.78 -0.71 -5.37
CA LEU A 28 -6.86 0.27 -4.28
C LEU A 28 -8.04 1.22 -4.47
N GLN A 29 -8.29 1.71 -5.69
CA GLN A 29 -9.46 2.55 -5.98
C GLN A 29 -10.78 1.84 -5.68
N LEU A 30 -10.88 0.55 -6.03
CA LEU A 30 -12.05 -0.28 -5.68
C LEU A 30 -12.21 -0.45 -4.17
N VAL A 31 -11.12 -0.64 -3.44
CA VAL A 31 -11.16 -0.75 -1.97
C VAL A 31 -11.54 0.60 -1.35
N MET A 32 -10.98 1.70 -1.84
CA MET A 32 -11.24 3.06 -1.35
C MET A 32 -12.71 3.44 -1.55
N SER A 33 -13.26 3.19 -2.74
CA SER A 33 -14.69 3.39 -3.02
C SER A 33 -15.59 2.47 -2.18
N ALA A 34 -15.17 1.22 -1.92
CA ALA A 34 -15.88 0.32 -1.02
C ALA A 34 -15.92 0.80 0.43
N ILE A 35 -14.82 1.42 0.91
CA ILE A 35 -14.70 1.94 2.27
C ILE A 35 -15.55 3.20 2.46
N THR A 36 -15.56 4.10 1.48
CA THR A 36 -16.34 5.35 1.54
C THR A 36 -17.83 5.12 1.29
N SER A 37 -18.20 4.07 0.57
CA SER A 37 -19.60 3.72 0.36
C SER A 37 -20.25 3.17 1.63
N VAL A 38 -21.51 3.56 1.86
CA VAL A 38 -22.37 2.99 2.93
C VAL A 38 -22.54 1.47 2.76
N LYS A 39 -22.34 0.93 1.55
CA LYS A 39 -22.46 -0.50 1.21
C LYS A 39 -21.12 -1.25 1.33
N ARG A 40 -20.35 -1.00 2.41
CA ARG A 40 -19.02 -1.58 2.67
C ARG A 40 -18.96 -3.12 2.54
N HIS A 41 -20.06 -3.81 2.79
CA HIS A 41 -20.11 -5.28 2.85
C HIS A 41 -20.28 -5.96 1.49
N HIS A 42 -20.73 -5.24 0.46
CA HIS A 42 -21.09 -5.87 -0.83
C HIS A 42 -20.00 -5.78 -1.91
N ILE A 43 -19.13 -4.78 -1.83
CA ILE A 43 -18.25 -4.44 -2.95
C ILE A 43 -17.07 -5.41 -3.04
N LEU A 44 -16.46 -5.81 -1.91
CA LEU A 44 -15.22 -6.60 -1.93
C LEU A 44 -15.42 -8.08 -2.31
N HIS A 45 -16.65 -8.62 -2.20
CA HIS A 45 -16.93 -10.00 -2.59
C HIS A 45 -17.23 -10.15 -4.09
N ASN A 46 -17.65 -9.06 -4.75
CA ASN A 46 -18.15 -9.09 -6.13
C ASN A 46 -17.24 -8.36 -7.13
N VAL A 47 -16.02 -7.99 -6.72
CA VAL A 47 -15.05 -7.41 -7.65
C VAL A 47 -14.55 -8.51 -8.59
N ALA A 48 -14.88 -8.36 -9.88
CA ALA A 48 -14.26 -9.13 -10.95
C ALA A 48 -12.80 -8.68 -11.13
N CYS A 49 -11.88 -9.26 -10.37
CA CYS A 49 -10.45 -9.07 -10.62
C CYS A 49 -10.01 -9.94 -11.79
N ARG A 50 -9.26 -9.34 -12.73
CA ARG A 50 -8.70 -10.06 -13.89
C ARG A 50 -7.59 -11.04 -13.51
N THR A 51 -6.93 -10.84 -12.36
CA THR A 51 -5.77 -11.62 -11.93
C THR A 51 -5.98 -12.29 -10.56
N VAL A 52 -5.24 -13.38 -10.33
CA VAL A 52 -5.27 -14.11 -9.05
C VAL A 52 -4.67 -13.25 -7.93
N GLU A 53 -3.62 -12.51 -8.24
CA GLU A 53 -2.89 -11.65 -7.31
C GLU A 53 -3.76 -10.50 -6.79
N ALA A 54 -4.53 -9.89 -7.69
CA ALA A 54 -5.50 -8.84 -7.34
C ALA A 54 -6.58 -9.39 -6.40
N ARG A 55 -7.13 -10.58 -6.70
CA ARG A 55 -8.12 -11.24 -5.84
C ARG A 55 -7.57 -11.62 -4.46
N LEU A 56 -6.33 -12.11 -4.38
CA LEU A 56 -5.67 -12.38 -3.10
C LEU A 56 -5.43 -11.10 -2.30
N THR A 57 -5.04 -10.02 -2.98
CA THR A 57 -4.84 -8.70 -2.38
C THR A 57 -6.13 -8.16 -1.81
N LEU A 58 -7.22 -8.15 -2.58
CA LEU A 58 -8.55 -7.74 -2.12
C LEU A 58 -9.04 -8.61 -0.96
N SER A 59 -8.89 -9.93 -1.04
CA SER A 59 -9.26 -10.83 0.06
C SER A 59 -8.49 -10.49 1.35
N SER A 60 -7.20 -10.20 1.25
CA SER A 60 -6.39 -9.82 2.40
C SER A 60 -6.77 -8.45 2.97
N LEU A 61 -7.09 -7.47 2.13
CA LEU A 61 -7.60 -6.15 2.56
C LEU A 61 -8.99 -6.27 3.20
N HIS A 62 -9.86 -7.12 2.67
CA HIS A 62 -11.19 -7.38 3.23
C HIS A 62 -11.14 -7.95 4.65
N LYS A 63 -10.18 -8.85 4.93
CA LYS A 63 -9.96 -9.40 6.28
C LYS A 63 -9.61 -8.31 7.30
N VAL A 64 -8.90 -7.27 6.87
CA VAL A 64 -8.49 -6.15 7.73
C VAL A 64 -9.31 -4.88 7.50
N ARG A 65 -10.50 -4.98 6.89
CA ARG A 65 -11.34 -3.82 6.49
C ARG A 65 -11.66 -2.82 7.61
N HIS A 66 -11.68 -3.30 8.86
CA HIS A 66 -11.92 -2.47 10.05
C HIS A 66 -10.72 -1.58 10.41
N GLU A 67 -9.54 -1.92 9.91
CA GLU A 67 -8.31 -1.16 10.08
C GLU A 67 -8.05 -0.22 8.91
N LEU A 68 -8.87 -0.26 7.85
CA LEU A 68 -8.68 0.51 6.64
C LEU A 68 -9.38 1.86 6.70
N ALA A 69 -8.67 2.90 6.26
CA ALA A 69 -9.19 4.26 6.13
C ALA A 69 -8.67 4.89 4.84
N VAL A 70 -9.44 5.80 4.26
CA VAL A 70 -9.01 6.63 3.13
C VAL A 70 -8.50 7.94 3.70
N SER A 71 -7.26 8.32 3.36
CA SER A 71 -6.72 9.62 3.73
C SER A 71 -7.31 10.74 2.86
N LEU A 72 -7.30 11.97 3.38
CA LEU A 72 -7.67 13.17 2.61
C LEU A 72 -6.80 13.34 1.35
N ASP A 73 -5.58 12.83 1.41
CA ASP A 73 -4.57 12.89 0.36
C ASP A 73 -4.75 11.85 -0.76
N GLY A 74 -5.79 11.02 -0.72
CA GLY A 74 -6.06 10.01 -1.74
C GLY A 74 -5.27 8.71 -1.59
N CYS A 75 -4.62 8.48 -0.45
CA CYS A 75 -3.97 7.21 -0.12
C CYS A 75 -4.86 6.29 0.70
N LEU A 76 -4.75 4.97 0.47
CA LEU A 76 -5.31 3.97 1.37
C LEU A 76 -4.39 3.76 2.58
N LEU A 77 -4.97 3.83 3.78
CA LEU A 77 -4.28 3.61 5.04
C LEU A 77 -4.73 2.30 5.67
N ARG A 78 -3.78 1.62 6.31
CA ARG A 78 -4.04 0.60 7.32
C ARG A 78 -3.53 1.12 8.67
N ARG A 79 -4.46 1.45 9.57
CA ARG A 79 -4.18 2.18 10.82
C ARG A 79 -3.45 3.49 10.53
N LEU A 80 -2.15 3.57 10.83
CA LEU A 80 -1.30 4.77 10.66
C LEU A 80 -0.24 4.59 9.55
N ARG A 81 -0.44 3.62 8.66
CA ARG A 81 0.55 3.23 7.64
C ARG A 81 -0.09 3.25 6.25
N ILE A 82 0.66 3.66 5.24
CA ILE A 82 0.18 3.73 3.86
C ILE A 82 0.25 2.35 3.22
N VAL A 83 -0.84 1.89 2.60
CA VAL A 83 -0.85 0.69 1.77
C VAL A 83 -0.17 1.04 0.45
N VAL A 84 0.85 0.27 0.07
CA VAL A 84 1.67 0.55 -1.11
C VAL A 84 0.97 0.02 -2.37
N PRO A 85 0.80 0.87 -3.42
CA PRO A 85 0.29 0.45 -4.72
C PRO A 85 1.11 -0.68 -5.34
N ALA A 86 0.46 -1.58 -6.08
CA ALA A 86 1.11 -2.76 -6.64
C ALA A 86 2.36 -2.44 -7.47
N SER A 87 2.32 -1.35 -8.25
CA SER A 87 3.44 -0.87 -9.08
C SER A 87 4.69 -0.48 -8.28
N LEU A 88 4.52 0.01 -7.05
CA LEU A 88 5.61 0.46 -6.18
C LEU A 88 6.11 -0.63 -5.23
N GLN A 89 5.40 -1.76 -5.11
CA GLN A 89 5.79 -2.84 -4.20
C GLN A 89 7.20 -3.41 -4.49
N PRO A 90 7.61 -3.68 -5.74
CA PRO A 90 8.96 -4.18 -6.03
C PRO A 90 10.04 -3.21 -5.56
N GLN A 91 9.87 -1.91 -5.85
CA GLN A 91 10.80 -0.86 -5.44
C GLN A 91 10.88 -0.74 -3.91
N VAL A 92 9.74 -0.81 -3.21
CA VAL A 92 9.75 -0.77 -1.73
C VAL A 92 10.44 -2.00 -1.13
N VAL A 93 10.25 -3.18 -1.74
CA VAL A 93 10.96 -4.41 -1.32
C VAL A 93 12.46 -4.27 -1.54
N GLU A 94 12.89 -3.78 -2.70
CA GLU A 94 14.30 -3.55 -3.03
C GLU A 94 14.95 -2.52 -2.11
N LEU A 95 14.26 -1.43 -1.80
CA LEU A 95 14.71 -0.42 -0.84
C LEU A 95 14.78 -0.97 0.58
N GLY A 96 13.82 -1.81 0.96
CA GLY A 96 13.84 -2.52 2.24
C GLY A 96 15.02 -3.48 2.34
N HIS A 97 15.33 -4.22 1.27
CA HIS A 97 16.50 -5.08 1.18
C HIS A 97 17.80 -4.27 1.23
N SER A 98 17.89 -3.16 0.50
CA SER A 98 19.08 -2.28 0.47
C SER A 98 19.35 -1.63 1.84
N PHE A 99 18.30 -1.22 2.55
CA PHE A 99 18.41 -0.66 3.89
C PHE A 99 18.84 -1.70 4.93
N HIS A 100 18.49 -2.97 4.74
CA HIS A 100 18.92 -4.06 5.62
C HIS A 100 20.25 -4.71 5.24
N GLN A 101 20.65 -4.69 3.96
CA GLN A 101 21.94 -5.22 3.49
C GLN A 101 23.10 -4.19 3.58
N GLY A 102 22.83 -2.91 3.88
CA GLY A 102 23.82 -1.82 3.78
C GLY A 102 24.21 -1.08 5.07
N VAL A 103 23.71 -1.44 6.27
CA VAL A 103 24.20 -0.83 7.53
C VAL A 103 25.47 -1.54 8.02
N VAL A 104 26.48 -1.65 7.14
CA VAL A 104 27.84 -2.01 7.53
C VAL A 104 28.81 -1.07 6.81
N LYS A 105 29.29 -0.08 7.57
CA LYS A 105 30.49 0.75 7.38
C LYS A 105 30.41 1.90 6.38
N THR A 106 30.11 3.09 6.91
CA THR A 106 30.93 4.29 6.63
C THR A 106 31.02 5.16 7.89
N LYS A 107 31.85 4.75 8.86
CA LYS A 107 32.47 5.74 9.75
C LYS A 107 33.71 6.23 9.03
N ALA A 108 33.65 7.44 8.47
CA ALA A 108 34.85 8.20 8.18
C ALA A 108 35.55 8.45 9.52
N LYS A 109 36.83 8.09 9.59
CA LYS A 109 37.75 8.53 10.64
C LYS A 109 37.93 10.04 10.49
N GLU A 110 37.74 10.77 11.58
CA GLU A 110 38.50 11.98 11.88
C GLU A 110 39.26 11.72 13.18
#